data_AF-A0A921I4F4-F1
#
_entry.id   AF-A0A921I4F4-F1
#
_cell.length_a   1.000
_cell.length_b   1.000
_cell.length_c   1.000
_cell.angle_alpha   90.00
_cell.angle_beta   90.00
_cell.angle_gamma   90.00
#
_symmetry.space_group_name_H-M   'P 1'
#
loop_
_entity.id
_entity.type
_entity.pdbx_description
1 polymer ?
#
loop_
_entity_poly.entity_id
_entity_poly.type
_entity_poly.pdbx_seq_one_letter_code
_entity_poly.pdbx_strand_id
1 'polypeptide(L)'
;YREHGWLPKWELYGRETLTMEGDPSIPVIVDTWMKGLRDFDVDLAYEAMYKSATLPGAENLMRPDNDDYMSKGYVPLREQYDNSVSHALEYYIADFALSRFAAALGKKKDAEMFYKRSLGYKHYYSKEFGTFRPILPDGTFYSPFNPRQGENFEPNPGFHEGSSWNYTFYVPHDVYGLAKLMGGKKPFIDKLQMVFDKGLYDPANEPDIAYAHLFSYFKGEEWRTQKETQRLLDKYFTTKPDGIPGNDDTGTMSSWAIFNMIGFYPDCPGLPEYTLTTPVFNKVTIRLDPKWYKENELVIETNRTQPGALYIDKVLLNGKKFNKYHITHDELVHGKYLKFDLK
;
A
#
# COMPACT_ATOMS: atom_id res chain seq x y z
N TYR A 1 -14.70 12.14 -14.02
CA TYR A 1 -16.09 12.08 -13.49
C TYR A 1 -17.09 12.92 -14.26
N ARG A 2 -16.99 14.27 -14.33
CA ARG A 2 -18.01 15.12 -14.99
C ARG A 2 -18.28 14.76 -16.46
N GLU A 3 -17.27 14.32 -17.19
CA GLU A 3 -17.36 14.04 -18.63
C GLU A 3 -17.66 12.56 -18.93
N HIS A 4 -17.10 11.64 -18.15
CA HIS A 4 -17.19 10.19 -18.37
C HIS A 4 -18.16 9.47 -17.40
N GLY A 5 -18.64 10.15 -16.36
CA GLY A 5 -19.47 9.57 -15.30
C GLY A 5 -18.73 8.70 -14.28
N TRP A 6 -17.42 8.47 -14.46
CA TRP A 6 -16.59 7.65 -13.57
C TRP A 6 -15.26 8.36 -13.23
N LEU A 7 -14.69 8.01 -12.08
CA LEU A 7 -13.28 8.25 -11.81
C LEU A 7 -12.46 7.23 -12.60
N PRO A 8 -11.24 7.57 -13.05
CA PRO A 8 -10.46 6.64 -13.87
C PRO A 8 -9.83 5.51 -13.04
N LYS A 9 -9.60 4.38 -13.69
CA LYS A 9 -8.75 3.30 -13.18
C LYS A 9 -7.37 3.38 -13.84
N TRP A 10 -7.35 3.34 -15.18
CA TRP A 10 -6.21 3.74 -16.01
C TRP A 10 -6.68 4.76 -17.04
N GLU A 11 -6.10 5.95 -16.97
CA GLU A 11 -6.33 6.96 -17.98
C GLU A 11 -5.20 6.93 -19.01
N LEU A 12 -5.57 6.77 -20.28
CA LEU A 12 -4.67 6.94 -21.42
C LEU A 12 -5.33 7.83 -22.48
N TYR A 13 -4.72 8.99 -22.73
CA TYR A 13 -5.13 9.95 -23.77
C TYR A 13 -6.58 10.46 -23.63
N GLY A 14 -6.93 10.87 -22.43
CA GLY A 14 -8.24 11.37 -22.01
C GLY A 14 -9.32 10.29 -21.90
N ARG A 15 -8.95 9.00 -21.90
CA ARG A 15 -9.89 7.89 -21.94
C ARG A 15 -9.53 6.80 -20.95
N GLU A 16 -10.57 6.15 -20.43
CA GLU A 16 -10.43 4.98 -19.58
C GLU A 16 -10.05 3.74 -20.41
N THR A 17 -9.05 2.97 -19.97
CA THR A 17 -8.68 1.68 -20.59
C THR A 17 -9.03 0.47 -19.73
N LEU A 18 -9.48 0.68 -18.49
CA LEU A 18 -9.85 -0.34 -17.49
C LEU A 18 -8.68 -1.21 -17.04
N THR A 19 -7.47 -0.68 -17.17
CA THR A 19 -6.21 -1.27 -16.73
C THR A 19 -5.89 -0.75 -15.30
N MET A 20 -5.30 -1.46 -14.36
CA MET A 20 -5.37 -2.89 -14.11
C MET A 20 -6.63 -3.16 -13.26
N GLU A 21 -6.47 -3.52 -11.98
CA GLU A 21 -7.58 -3.92 -11.11
C GLU A 21 -7.99 -2.84 -10.11
N GLY A 22 -8.96 -3.17 -9.25
CA GLY A 22 -9.33 -2.32 -8.13
C GLY A 22 -10.07 -1.04 -8.48
N ASP A 23 -10.00 -0.08 -7.56
CA ASP A 23 -10.62 1.25 -7.64
C ASP A 23 -9.63 2.33 -7.13
N PRO A 24 -8.53 2.56 -7.88
CA PRO A 24 -7.33 3.23 -7.39
C PRO A 24 -7.47 4.75 -7.26
N SER A 25 -8.44 5.36 -7.96
CA SER A 25 -8.70 6.80 -7.83
C SER A 25 -9.13 7.19 -6.41
N ILE A 26 -9.85 6.32 -5.71
CA ILE A 26 -10.32 6.59 -4.34
C ILE A 26 -9.15 6.86 -3.38
N PRO A 27 -8.19 5.93 -3.17
CA PRO A 27 -7.09 6.17 -2.25
C PRO A 27 -6.25 7.40 -2.63
N VAL A 28 -6.06 7.71 -3.92
CA VAL A 28 -5.34 8.91 -4.37
C VAL A 28 -6.05 10.21 -3.97
N ILE A 29 -7.36 10.31 -4.23
CA ILE A 29 -8.15 11.52 -3.89
C ILE A 29 -8.23 11.69 -2.36
N VAL A 30 -8.43 10.58 -1.64
CA VAL A 30 -8.48 10.62 -0.17
C VAL A 30 -7.13 11.05 0.40
N ASP A 31 -6.03 10.44 -0.05
CA ASP A 31 -4.69 10.78 0.42
C ASP A 31 -4.36 12.26 0.17
N THR A 32 -4.68 12.76 -1.03
CA THR A 32 -4.55 14.18 -1.41
C THR A 32 -5.30 15.10 -0.43
N TRP A 33 -6.56 14.80 -0.15
CA TRP A 33 -7.38 15.62 0.76
C TRP A 33 -6.92 15.56 2.22
N MET A 34 -6.54 14.36 2.68
CA MET A 34 -6.06 14.10 4.03
C MET A 34 -4.73 14.80 4.31
N LYS A 35 -3.90 15.00 3.28
CA LYS A 35 -2.65 15.76 3.34
C LYS A 35 -2.84 17.28 3.21
N GLY A 36 -4.07 17.77 3.13
CA GLY A 36 -4.40 19.19 3.15
C GLY A 36 -4.53 19.84 1.76
N LEU A 37 -4.33 19.09 0.68
CA LEU A 37 -4.55 19.55 -0.69
C LEU A 37 -6.05 19.46 -1.02
N ARG A 38 -6.79 20.54 -0.74
CA ARG A 38 -8.27 20.53 -0.74
C ARG A 38 -8.91 21.49 -1.76
N ASP A 39 -8.20 21.89 -2.80
CA ASP A 39 -8.71 22.81 -3.84
C ASP A 39 -9.55 22.11 -4.92
N PHE A 40 -10.44 21.21 -4.50
CA PHE A 40 -11.39 20.55 -5.39
C PHE A 40 -12.77 20.42 -4.74
N ASP A 41 -13.76 20.13 -5.58
CA ASP A 41 -15.15 19.94 -5.19
C ASP A 41 -15.31 18.65 -4.37
N VAL A 42 -15.25 18.80 -3.04
CA VAL A 42 -15.23 17.69 -2.08
C VAL A 42 -16.52 16.87 -2.10
N ASP A 43 -17.66 17.53 -2.33
CA ASP A 43 -18.97 16.88 -2.37
C ASP A 43 -19.10 16.05 -3.64
N LEU A 44 -18.69 16.60 -4.79
CA LEU A 44 -18.67 15.86 -6.05
C LEU A 44 -17.66 14.70 -6.03
N ALA A 45 -16.50 14.90 -5.40
CA ALA A 45 -15.53 13.83 -5.21
C ALA A 45 -16.13 12.70 -4.36
N TYR A 46 -16.79 13.04 -3.25
CA TYR A 46 -17.47 12.04 -2.42
C TYR A 46 -18.58 11.30 -3.17
N GLU A 47 -19.42 12.03 -3.92
CA GLU A 47 -20.47 11.45 -4.77
C GLU A 47 -19.89 10.44 -5.78
N ALA A 48 -18.81 10.81 -6.46
CA ALA A 48 -18.15 9.94 -7.44
C ALA A 48 -17.59 8.65 -6.81
N MET A 49 -16.91 8.78 -5.66
CA MET A 49 -16.35 7.63 -4.93
C MET A 49 -17.45 6.74 -4.34
N TYR A 50 -18.50 7.34 -3.77
CA TYR A 50 -19.64 6.60 -3.24
C TYR A 50 -20.33 5.80 -4.35
N LYS A 51 -20.61 6.43 -5.50
CA LYS A 51 -21.16 5.76 -6.69
C LYS A 51 -20.32 4.53 -7.08
N SER A 52 -19.00 4.69 -7.19
CA SER A 52 -18.08 3.60 -7.51
C SER A 52 -18.11 2.46 -6.49
N ALA A 53 -18.23 2.81 -5.22
CA ALA A 53 -18.20 1.84 -4.13
C ALA A 53 -19.54 1.12 -3.89
N THR A 54 -20.67 1.60 -4.41
CA THR A 54 -22.01 1.09 -4.04
C THR A 54 -22.92 0.70 -5.19
N LEU A 55 -22.65 1.09 -6.43
CA LEU A 55 -23.51 0.67 -7.56
C LEU A 55 -23.44 -0.85 -7.79
N PRO A 56 -24.55 -1.48 -8.23
CA PRO A 56 -24.55 -2.88 -8.62
C PRO A 56 -23.52 -3.17 -9.71
N GLY A 57 -22.93 -4.37 -9.70
CA GLY A 57 -21.84 -4.75 -10.59
C GLY A 57 -22.16 -4.57 -12.07
N ALA A 58 -23.38 -4.95 -12.49
CA ALA A 58 -23.85 -4.79 -13.87
C ALA A 58 -23.91 -3.33 -14.37
N GLU A 59 -23.98 -2.36 -13.44
CA GLU A 59 -24.01 -0.93 -13.73
C GLU A 59 -22.68 -0.25 -13.34
N ASN A 60 -21.71 -1.00 -12.84
CA ASN A 60 -20.50 -0.48 -12.23
C ASN A 60 -19.26 -0.78 -13.06
N LEU A 61 -18.78 0.25 -13.76
CA LEU A 61 -17.64 0.14 -14.66
C LEU A 61 -16.33 -0.13 -13.91
N MET A 62 -16.19 0.39 -12.68
CA MET A 62 -14.95 0.26 -11.90
C MET A 62 -14.91 -1.02 -11.08
N ARG A 63 -16.08 -1.46 -10.58
CA ARG A 63 -16.26 -2.67 -9.77
C ARG A 63 -17.31 -3.61 -10.37
N PRO A 64 -17.03 -4.33 -11.46
CA PRO A 64 -18.02 -5.17 -12.14
C PRO A 64 -18.53 -6.35 -11.29
N ASP A 65 -17.77 -6.75 -10.29
CA ASP A 65 -18.00 -7.83 -9.33
C ASP A 65 -18.50 -7.34 -7.95
N ASN A 66 -18.97 -6.08 -7.87
CA ASN A 66 -19.40 -5.45 -6.62
C ASN A 66 -20.59 -6.16 -5.95
N ASP A 67 -21.42 -6.89 -6.69
CA ASP A 67 -22.59 -7.60 -6.14
C ASP A 67 -22.16 -8.74 -5.22
N ASP A 68 -21.20 -9.56 -5.64
CA ASP A 68 -20.62 -10.61 -4.80
C ASP A 68 -19.85 -9.98 -3.63
N TYR A 69 -19.05 -8.94 -3.91
CA TYR A 69 -18.28 -8.23 -2.89
C TYR A 69 -19.16 -7.67 -1.76
N MET A 70 -20.26 -6.99 -2.10
CA MET A 70 -21.17 -6.40 -1.12
C MET A 70 -22.00 -7.45 -0.37
N SER A 71 -22.42 -8.53 -1.04
CA SER A 71 -23.29 -9.55 -0.43
C SER A 71 -22.53 -10.59 0.40
N LYS A 72 -21.31 -10.95 -0.02
CA LYS A 72 -20.50 -12.01 0.60
C LYS A 72 -19.34 -11.47 1.42
N GLY A 73 -18.91 -10.23 1.18
CA GLY A 73 -17.72 -9.66 1.78
C GLY A 73 -16.41 -10.11 1.11
N TYR A 74 -16.49 -10.76 -0.05
CA TYR A 74 -15.38 -11.21 -0.89
C TYR A 74 -15.87 -11.45 -2.33
N VAL A 75 -14.96 -11.48 -3.32
CA VAL A 75 -15.25 -11.86 -4.71
C VAL A 75 -14.87 -13.34 -4.92
N PRO A 76 -15.80 -14.21 -5.36
CA PRO A 76 -15.49 -15.61 -5.64
C PRO A 76 -14.79 -15.79 -6.99
N LEU A 77 -13.89 -16.76 -7.06
CA LEU A 77 -13.28 -17.28 -8.28
C LEU A 77 -14.36 -17.98 -9.12
N ARG A 78 -14.62 -17.47 -10.33
CA ARG A 78 -15.62 -17.99 -11.28
C ARG A 78 -14.98 -18.57 -12.53
N GLU A 79 -13.80 -18.09 -12.90
CA GLU A 79 -13.03 -18.61 -14.04
C GLU A 79 -11.66 -19.09 -13.58
N GLN A 80 -11.07 -20.03 -14.31
CA GLN A 80 -9.84 -20.70 -13.90
C GLN A 80 -8.68 -19.73 -13.63
N TYR A 81 -8.65 -18.58 -14.31
CA TYR A 81 -7.59 -17.58 -14.22
C TYR A 81 -8.16 -16.16 -14.10
N ASP A 82 -9.27 -15.98 -13.37
CA ASP A 82 -9.71 -14.63 -13.00
C ASP A 82 -8.83 -14.01 -11.90
N ASN A 83 -9.07 -12.74 -11.58
CA ASN A 83 -8.29 -11.95 -10.62
C ASN A 83 -9.10 -11.62 -9.34
N SER A 84 -10.04 -12.48 -8.97
CA SER A 84 -11.02 -12.25 -7.89
C SER A 84 -10.41 -11.85 -6.53
N VAL A 85 -9.30 -12.47 -6.12
CA VAL A 85 -8.63 -12.14 -4.85
C VAL A 85 -7.94 -10.77 -4.97
N SER A 86 -7.22 -10.50 -6.06
CA SER A 86 -6.60 -9.19 -6.32
C SER A 86 -7.62 -8.06 -6.31
N HIS A 87 -8.73 -8.20 -7.04
CA HIS A 87 -9.81 -7.21 -7.08
C HIS A 87 -10.32 -6.88 -5.67
N ALA A 88 -10.67 -7.93 -4.91
CA ALA A 88 -11.24 -7.76 -3.58
C ALA A 88 -10.24 -7.08 -2.62
N LEU A 89 -8.95 -7.44 -2.70
CA LEU A 89 -7.90 -6.85 -1.89
C LEU A 89 -7.73 -5.35 -2.17
N GLU A 90 -7.73 -4.95 -3.44
CA GLU A 90 -7.68 -3.54 -3.83
C GLU A 90 -8.96 -2.77 -3.44
N TYR A 91 -10.13 -3.38 -3.57
CA TYR A 91 -11.38 -2.78 -3.08
C TYR A 91 -11.36 -2.55 -1.57
N TYR A 92 -10.74 -3.45 -0.79
CA TYR A 92 -10.60 -3.23 0.66
C TYR A 92 -9.76 -1.99 0.98
N ILE A 93 -8.70 -1.71 0.22
CA ILE A 93 -7.89 -0.49 0.40
C ILE A 93 -8.71 0.73 0.01
N ALA A 94 -9.41 0.69 -1.13
CA ALA A 94 -10.27 1.78 -1.56
C ALA A 94 -11.39 2.08 -0.54
N ASP A 95 -12.02 1.04 0.00
CA ASP A 95 -13.03 1.18 1.04
C ASP A 95 -12.47 1.68 2.36
N PHE A 96 -11.28 1.22 2.75
CA PHE A 96 -10.60 1.77 3.92
C PHE A 96 -10.36 3.27 3.74
N ALA A 97 -9.80 3.70 2.61
CA ALA A 97 -9.60 5.12 2.31
C ALA A 97 -10.93 5.90 2.34
N LEU A 98 -11.98 5.39 1.68
CA LEU A 98 -13.30 6.02 1.66
C LEU A 98 -13.93 6.07 3.06
N SER A 99 -13.68 5.07 3.92
CA SER A 99 -14.14 5.08 5.31
C SER A 99 -13.53 6.24 6.11
N ARG A 100 -12.23 6.48 5.92
CA ARG A 100 -11.49 7.59 6.56
C ARG A 100 -12.02 8.92 6.07
N PHE A 101 -12.25 9.03 4.76
CA PHE A 101 -12.80 10.23 4.14
C PHE A 101 -14.22 10.53 4.61
N ALA A 102 -15.11 9.53 4.59
CA ALA A 102 -16.46 9.64 5.14
C ALA A 102 -16.45 10.09 6.60
N ALA A 103 -15.55 9.56 7.43
CA ALA A 103 -15.40 9.97 8.82
C ALA A 103 -14.99 11.45 8.94
N ALA A 104 -14.02 11.90 8.14
CA ALA A 104 -13.57 13.29 8.13
C ALA A 104 -14.66 14.27 7.66
N LEU A 105 -15.57 13.82 6.79
CA LEU A 105 -16.74 14.59 6.34
C LEU A 105 -17.96 14.46 7.29
N GLY A 106 -17.84 13.76 8.42
CA GLY A 106 -18.92 13.57 9.38
C GLY A 106 -20.00 12.54 8.97
N LYS A 107 -19.78 11.78 7.89
CA LYS A 107 -20.68 10.75 7.36
C LYS A 107 -20.47 9.41 8.09
N LYS A 108 -20.86 9.37 9.37
CA LYS A 108 -20.55 8.28 10.31
C LYS A 108 -21.03 6.89 9.84
N LYS A 109 -22.23 6.79 9.27
CA LYS A 109 -22.79 5.50 8.80
C LYS A 109 -21.99 4.93 7.64
N ASP A 110 -21.64 5.78 6.69
CA ASP A 110 -20.84 5.39 5.53
C ASP A 110 -19.44 4.99 5.96
N ALA A 111 -18.83 5.74 6.90
CA ALA A 111 -17.55 5.40 7.48
C ALA A 111 -17.54 4.00 8.13
N GLU A 112 -18.55 3.69 8.95
CA GLU A 112 -18.67 2.37 9.58
C GLU A 112 -18.88 1.25 8.54
N MET A 113 -19.73 1.48 7.54
CA MET A 113 -20.00 0.53 6.47
C MET A 113 -18.74 0.19 5.69
N PHE A 114 -18.03 1.21 5.17
CA PHE A 114 -16.82 1.00 4.37
C PHE A 114 -15.69 0.40 5.19
N TYR A 115 -15.51 0.81 6.46
CA TYR A 115 -14.51 0.20 7.33
C TYR A 115 -14.81 -1.27 7.62
N LYS A 116 -16.07 -1.64 7.86
CA LYS A 116 -16.44 -3.05 8.05
C LYS A 116 -16.15 -3.87 6.79
N ARG A 117 -16.43 -3.31 5.61
CA ARG A 117 -16.22 -3.96 4.32
C ARG A 117 -14.73 -4.12 4.00
N SER A 118 -13.88 -3.16 4.34
CA SER A 118 -12.42 -3.24 4.18
C SER A 118 -11.74 -4.39 4.96
N LEU A 119 -12.45 -5.03 5.88
CA LEU A 119 -11.95 -6.16 6.68
C LEU A 119 -12.26 -7.53 6.07
N GLY A 120 -12.83 -7.58 4.85
CA GLY A 120 -13.21 -8.81 4.16
C GLY A 120 -12.04 -9.71 3.75
N TYR A 121 -10.81 -9.20 3.70
CA TYR A 121 -9.59 -9.98 3.40
C TYR A 121 -9.47 -11.25 4.25
N LYS A 122 -10.07 -11.24 5.45
CA LYS A 122 -10.10 -12.37 6.39
C LYS A 122 -10.75 -13.62 5.81
N HIS A 123 -11.65 -13.49 4.83
CA HIS A 123 -12.29 -14.62 4.16
C HIS A 123 -11.27 -15.47 3.41
N TYR A 124 -10.28 -14.86 2.75
CA TYR A 124 -9.32 -15.58 1.92
C TYR A 124 -8.21 -16.28 2.72
N TYR A 125 -8.07 -16.02 4.03
CA TYR A 125 -6.97 -16.59 4.80
C TYR A 125 -7.15 -18.09 5.05
N SER A 126 -6.37 -18.89 4.33
CA SER A 126 -6.30 -20.33 4.50
C SER A 126 -5.30 -20.68 5.60
N LYS A 127 -5.78 -21.22 6.72
CA LYS A 127 -4.92 -21.70 7.81
C LYS A 127 -4.02 -22.85 7.40
N GLU A 128 -4.48 -23.67 6.46
CA GLU A 128 -3.73 -24.82 5.93
C GLU A 128 -2.42 -24.37 5.25
N PHE A 129 -2.49 -23.30 4.47
CA PHE A 129 -1.33 -22.78 3.72
C PHE A 129 -0.66 -21.58 4.39
N GLY A 130 -1.35 -20.90 5.32
CA GLY A 130 -0.87 -19.69 5.99
C GLY A 130 -0.71 -18.51 5.04
N THR A 131 -1.61 -18.37 4.08
CA THR A 131 -1.58 -17.46 2.93
C THR A 131 -3.01 -17.24 2.41
N PHE A 132 -3.22 -16.29 1.50
CA PHE A 132 -4.54 -16.11 0.88
C PHE A 132 -4.84 -17.17 -0.19
N ARG A 133 -6.06 -17.70 -0.18
CA ARG A 133 -6.52 -18.75 -1.10
C ARG A 133 -7.85 -18.33 -1.73
N PRO A 134 -8.02 -18.45 -3.06
CA PRO A 134 -9.28 -18.12 -3.72
C PRO A 134 -10.45 -18.92 -3.15
N ILE A 135 -11.64 -18.31 -3.14
CA ILE A 135 -12.89 -18.92 -2.66
C ILE A 135 -13.81 -19.11 -3.86
N LEU A 136 -14.44 -20.27 -3.97
CA LEU A 136 -15.41 -20.61 -5.01
C LEU A 136 -16.80 -20.03 -4.71
N PRO A 137 -17.73 -19.99 -5.68
CA PRO A 137 -19.06 -19.42 -5.47
C PRO A 137 -19.89 -20.11 -4.38
N ASP A 138 -19.56 -21.37 -4.06
CA ASP A 138 -20.18 -22.16 -2.97
C ASP A 138 -19.57 -21.88 -1.58
N GLY A 139 -18.57 -20.99 -1.50
CA GLY A 139 -17.89 -20.61 -0.27
C GLY A 139 -16.74 -21.52 0.15
N THR A 140 -16.41 -22.55 -0.64
CA THR A 140 -15.27 -23.43 -0.37
C THR A 140 -13.97 -22.85 -0.93
N PHE A 141 -12.83 -23.22 -0.35
CA PHE A 141 -11.53 -22.82 -0.89
C PHE A 141 -11.20 -23.60 -2.17
N TYR A 142 -10.68 -22.90 -3.18
CA TYR A 142 -10.25 -23.48 -4.46
C TYR A 142 -9.21 -24.59 -4.28
N SER A 143 -9.39 -25.75 -4.92
CA SER A 143 -8.51 -26.92 -4.80
C SER A 143 -8.40 -27.68 -6.13
N PRO A 144 -7.22 -28.23 -6.51
CA PRO A 144 -5.93 -28.16 -5.79
C PRO A 144 -5.35 -26.74 -5.78
N PHE A 145 -4.56 -26.41 -4.77
CA PHE A 145 -3.97 -25.07 -4.60
C PHE A 145 -2.46 -25.14 -4.43
N ASN A 146 -1.75 -24.36 -5.26
CA ASN A 146 -0.33 -24.12 -5.13
C ASN A 146 -0.12 -22.62 -4.86
N PRO A 147 0.37 -22.20 -3.68
CA PRO A 147 0.53 -20.79 -3.36
C PRO A 147 1.62 -20.08 -4.18
N ARG A 148 2.43 -20.84 -4.93
CA ARG A 148 3.47 -20.34 -5.85
C ARG A 148 3.03 -20.28 -7.30
N GLN A 149 1.83 -20.78 -7.64
CA GLN A 149 1.29 -20.58 -8.98
C GLN A 149 1.18 -19.07 -9.22
N GLY A 150 1.56 -18.61 -10.42
CA GLY A 150 1.66 -17.18 -10.73
C GLY A 150 3.07 -16.60 -10.74
N GLU A 151 4.06 -17.30 -10.18
CA GLU A 151 5.47 -16.88 -10.28
C GLU A 151 5.91 -16.75 -11.75
N ASN A 152 6.68 -15.71 -12.06
CA ASN A 152 7.14 -15.39 -13.42
C ASN A 152 6.00 -15.14 -14.42
N PHE A 153 4.91 -14.49 -13.99
CA PHE A 153 3.77 -14.11 -14.85
C PHE A 153 3.00 -15.31 -15.43
N GLU A 154 3.06 -16.49 -14.79
CA GLU A 154 2.19 -17.61 -15.14
C GLU A 154 0.71 -17.26 -14.80
N PRO A 155 -0.28 -17.70 -15.58
CA PRO A 155 -1.68 -17.59 -15.19
C PRO A 155 -1.97 -18.24 -13.83
N ASN A 156 -2.67 -17.51 -12.95
CA ASN A 156 -2.95 -17.94 -11.58
C ASN A 156 -4.43 -17.71 -11.22
N PRO A 157 -5.13 -18.72 -10.67
CA PRO A 157 -6.47 -18.53 -10.14
C PRO A 157 -6.52 -17.47 -9.04
N GLY A 158 -7.26 -16.39 -9.30
CA GLY A 158 -7.62 -15.37 -8.33
C GLY A 158 -6.61 -14.23 -8.16
N PHE A 159 -5.41 -14.30 -8.75
CA PHE A 159 -4.38 -13.28 -8.55
C PHE A 159 -3.83 -12.75 -9.87
N HIS A 160 -3.76 -11.42 -9.99
CA HIS A 160 -3.25 -10.71 -11.15
C HIS A 160 -1.72 -10.57 -11.09
N GLU A 161 -1.03 -11.03 -12.14
CA GLU A 161 0.43 -10.93 -12.34
C GLU A 161 1.29 -11.29 -11.11
N GLY A 162 0.81 -12.25 -10.31
CA GLY A 162 1.51 -12.64 -9.10
C GLY A 162 0.92 -13.89 -8.46
N SER A 163 1.60 -14.33 -7.41
CA SER A 163 1.21 -15.49 -6.62
C SER A 163 0.48 -15.08 -5.35
N SER A 164 -0.03 -16.07 -4.61
CA SER A 164 -0.60 -15.86 -3.28
C SER A 164 0.39 -15.16 -2.33
N TRP A 165 1.69 -15.39 -2.47
CA TRP A 165 2.70 -14.75 -1.63
C TRP A 165 2.85 -13.26 -1.91
N ASN A 166 2.68 -12.82 -3.15
CA ASN A 166 2.75 -11.41 -3.54
C ASN A 166 1.55 -10.60 -3.02
N TYR A 167 0.44 -11.26 -2.67
CA TYR A 167 -0.77 -10.58 -2.17
C TYR A 167 -1.07 -10.80 -0.68
N THR A 168 -0.42 -11.77 -0.02
CA THR A 168 -0.76 -12.17 1.36
C THR A 168 -0.60 -11.06 2.40
N PHE A 169 0.33 -10.13 2.19
CA PHE A 169 0.52 -8.97 3.06
C PHE A 169 0.02 -7.66 2.43
N TYR A 170 -0.74 -7.73 1.32
CA TYR A 170 -1.43 -6.59 0.71
C TYR A 170 -2.68 -6.19 1.53
N VAL A 171 -2.46 -5.93 2.82
CA VAL A 171 -3.45 -5.44 3.78
C VAL A 171 -2.80 -4.32 4.62
N PRO A 172 -2.23 -3.28 3.99
CA PRO A 172 -1.49 -2.24 4.71
C PRO A 172 -2.39 -1.45 5.67
N HIS A 173 -3.70 -1.41 5.42
CA HIS A 173 -4.68 -0.74 6.26
C HIS A 173 -5.03 -1.47 7.57
N ASP A 174 -4.66 -2.75 7.73
CA ASP A 174 -4.95 -3.54 8.94
C ASP A 174 -3.85 -4.56 9.27
N VAL A 175 -2.59 -4.11 9.29
CA VAL A 175 -1.40 -4.95 9.58
C VAL A 175 -1.55 -5.73 10.89
N TYR A 176 -2.07 -5.09 11.94
CA TYR A 176 -2.28 -5.75 13.24
C TYR A 176 -3.41 -6.78 13.20
N GLY A 177 -4.48 -6.53 12.44
CA GLY A 177 -5.55 -7.49 12.22
C GLY A 177 -5.08 -8.72 11.44
N LEU A 178 -4.29 -8.52 10.38
CA LEU A 178 -3.66 -9.60 9.63
C LEU A 178 -2.70 -10.41 10.51
N ALA A 179 -1.88 -9.75 11.33
CA ALA A 179 -0.99 -10.44 12.26
C ALA A 179 -1.78 -11.29 13.27
N LYS A 180 -2.90 -10.77 13.81
CA LYS A 180 -3.79 -11.56 14.68
C LYS A 180 -4.36 -12.78 13.94
N LEU A 181 -4.77 -12.61 12.69
CA LEU A 181 -5.30 -13.69 11.85
C LEU A 181 -4.25 -14.79 11.60
N MET A 182 -2.98 -14.41 11.46
CA MET A 182 -1.85 -15.32 11.29
C MET A 182 -1.39 -16.02 12.58
N GLY A 183 -1.98 -15.72 13.74
CA GLY A 183 -1.60 -16.30 15.04
C GLY A 183 -0.74 -15.38 15.91
N GLY A 184 -0.66 -14.09 15.58
CA GLY A 184 -0.01 -13.05 16.37
C GLY A 184 1.27 -12.51 15.73
N LYS A 185 1.97 -11.64 16.50
CA LYS A 185 3.18 -10.94 16.06
C LYS A 185 4.24 -11.88 15.47
N LYS A 186 4.64 -12.92 16.21
CA LYS A 186 5.76 -13.78 15.81
C LYS A 186 5.47 -14.55 14.50
N PRO A 187 4.34 -15.26 14.35
CA PRO A 187 3.99 -15.90 13.08
C PRO A 187 3.96 -14.94 11.89
N PHE A 188 3.44 -13.72 12.07
CA PHE A 188 3.44 -12.70 11.02
C PHE A 188 4.86 -12.34 10.58
N ILE A 189 5.75 -11.99 11.53
CA ILE A 189 7.13 -11.59 11.23
C ILE A 189 7.91 -12.72 10.58
N ASP A 190 7.81 -13.94 11.13
CA ASP A 190 8.51 -15.11 10.58
C ASP A 190 8.05 -15.40 9.15
N LYS A 191 6.75 -15.21 8.86
CA LYS A 191 6.18 -15.39 7.52
C LYS A 191 6.59 -14.28 6.55
N LEU A 192 6.58 -13.04 7.00
CA LEU A 192 7.02 -11.90 6.19
C LEU A 192 8.50 -12.01 5.83
N GLN A 193 9.36 -12.37 6.80
CA GLN A 193 10.78 -12.61 6.53
C GLN A 193 10.98 -13.81 5.58
N MET A 194 10.18 -14.87 5.72
CA MET A 194 10.23 -16.02 4.81
C MET A 194 10.01 -15.62 3.34
N VAL A 195 9.15 -14.63 3.06
CA VAL A 195 8.92 -14.12 1.70
C VAL A 195 10.23 -13.59 1.11
N PHE A 196 11.00 -12.81 1.87
CA PHE A 196 12.31 -12.32 1.45
C PHE A 196 13.36 -13.42 1.37
N ASP A 197 13.47 -14.28 2.40
CA ASP A 197 14.51 -15.31 2.50
C ASP A 197 14.39 -16.38 1.40
N LYS A 198 13.17 -16.67 0.94
CA LYS A 198 12.90 -17.66 -0.11
C LYS A 198 12.79 -17.07 -1.52
N GLY A 199 13.00 -15.76 -1.67
CA GLY A 199 12.89 -15.08 -2.97
C GLY A 199 11.47 -15.08 -3.54
N LEU A 200 10.46 -14.95 -2.67
CA LEU A 200 9.04 -14.87 -3.05
C LEU A 200 8.57 -13.41 -3.20
N TYR A 201 9.35 -12.45 -2.71
CA TYR A 201 9.15 -11.01 -2.97
C TYR A 201 9.55 -10.69 -4.41
N ASP A 202 8.68 -10.03 -5.16
CA ASP A 202 8.96 -9.60 -6.53
C ASP A 202 9.29 -8.09 -6.59
N PRO A 203 10.56 -7.71 -6.75
CA PRO A 203 10.95 -6.30 -6.85
C PRO A 203 10.49 -5.62 -8.14
N ALA A 204 9.99 -6.38 -9.12
CA ALA A 204 9.66 -5.88 -10.45
C ALA A 204 8.16 -5.56 -10.62
N ASN A 205 7.34 -5.73 -9.57
CA ASN A 205 5.89 -5.56 -9.61
C ASN A 205 5.37 -4.90 -8.31
N GLU A 206 4.17 -4.33 -8.34
CA GLU A 206 3.59 -3.52 -7.24
C GLU A 206 2.99 -4.27 -6.04
N PRO A 207 2.38 -5.47 -6.16
CA PRO A 207 1.55 -6.03 -5.08
C PRO A 207 2.27 -6.25 -3.74
N ASP A 208 3.57 -6.45 -3.71
CA ASP A 208 4.32 -6.63 -2.47
C ASP A 208 5.25 -5.46 -2.10
N ILE A 209 5.19 -4.35 -2.84
CA ILE A 209 6.15 -3.25 -2.76
C ILE A 209 6.30 -2.61 -1.36
N ALA A 210 5.25 -2.68 -0.53
CA ALA A 210 5.22 -2.17 0.84
C ALA A 210 5.71 -3.17 1.91
N TYR A 211 5.99 -4.43 1.55
CA TYR A 211 6.23 -5.51 2.52
C TYR A 211 7.38 -5.24 3.48
N ALA A 212 8.47 -4.62 3.01
CA ALA A 212 9.63 -4.33 3.83
C ALA A 212 9.27 -3.40 5.00
N HIS A 213 8.34 -2.47 4.80
CA HIS A 213 7.92 -1.48 5.79
C HIS A 213 7.04 -2.07 6.88
N LEU A 214 6.39 -3.21 6.62
CA LEU A 214 5.48 -3.85 7.57
C LEU A 214 6.19 -4.35 8.85
N PHE A 215 7.51 -4.57 8.83
CA PHE A 215 8.25 -4.89 10.05
C PHE A 215 8.21 -3.74 11.07
N SER A 216 8.19 -2.48 10.60
CA SER A 216 8.19 -1.29 11.47
C SER A 216 6.90 -1.13 12.29
N TYR A 217 5.84 -1.86 11.97
CA TYR A 217 4.62 -1.93 12.79
C TYR A 217 4.85 -2.65 14.12
N PHE A 218 5.91 -3.46 14.24
CA PHE A 218 6.19 -4.27 15.41
C PHE A 218 7.46 -3.83 16.13
N LYS A 219 7.30 -3.27 17.33
CA LYS A 219 8.40 -2.83 18.18
C LYS A 219 9.51 -3.89 18.30
N GLY A 220 10.75 -3.51 17.97
CA GLY A 220 11.93 -4.35 17.98
C GLY A 220 12.27 -5.03 16.65
N GLU A 221 11.42 -4.94 15.63
CA GLU A 221 11.66 -5.50 14.28
C GLU A 221 12.01 -4.44 13.23
N GLU A 222 12.07 -3.17 13.61
CA GLU A 222 12.22 -2.04 12.67
C GLU A 222 13.58 -2.07 11.93
N TRP A 223 14.56 -2.76 12.50
CA TRP A 223 15.86 -3.04 11.87
C TRP A 223 15.73 -3.89 10.59
N ARG A 224 14.68 -4.72 10.48
CA ARG A 224 14.41 -5.52 9.27
C ARG A 224 13.96 -4.64 8.13
N THR A 225 13.11 -3.65 8.38
CA THR A 225 12.74 -2.63 7.38
C THR A 225 14.00 -2.01 6.79
N GLN A 226 14.89 -1.52 7.66
CA GLN A 226 16.14 -0.85 7.27
C GLN A 226 17.06 -1.78 6.46
N LYS A 227 17.19 -3.03 6.90
CA LYS A 227 17.99 -4.05 6.21
C LYS A 227 17.43 -4.40 4.84
N GLU A 228 16.14 -4.69 4.76
CA GLU A 228 15.51 -5.16 3.52
C GLU A 228 15.42 -4.02 2.50
N THR A 229 15.05 -2.79 2.88
CA THR A 229 15.01 -1.66 1.94
C THR A 229 16.41 -1.36 1.38
N GLN A 230 17.46 -1.36 2.22
CA GLN A 230 18.84 -1.17 1.74
C GLN A 230 19.25 -2.30 0.79
N ARG A 231 19.00 -3.56 1.15
CA ARG A 231 19.33 -4.71 0.32
C ARG A 231 18.63 -4.65 -1.05
N LEU A 232 17.36 -4.27 -1.07
CA LEU A 232 16.56 -4.13 -2.29
C LEU A 232 17.10 -3.01 -3.18
N LEU A 233 17.38 -1.83 -2.61
CA LEU A 233 18.01 -0.71 -3.32
C LEU A 233 19.34 -1.13 -3.95
N ASP A 234 20.25 -1.73 -3.16
CA ASP A 234 21.59 -2.12 -3.62
C ASP A 234 21.57 -3.19 -4.72
N LYS A 235 20.58 -4.10 -4.66
CA LYS A 235 20.51 -5.23 -5.59
C LYS A 235 19.84 -4.87 -6.91
N TYR A 236 18.77 -4.07 -6.86
CA TYR A 236 17.84 -3.93 -7.99
C TYR A 236 17.90 -2.57 -8.67
N PHE A 237 18.45 -1.54 -8.02
CA PHE A 237 18.50 -0.19 -8.57
C PHE A 237 19.93 0.21 -8.89
N THR A 238 20.20 0.54 -10.16
CA THR A 238 21.53 0.97 -10.61
C THR A 238 21.45 2.15 -11.58
N THR A 239 22.59 2.76 -11.90
CA THR A 239 22.68 3.85 -12.89
C THR A 239 22.90 3.35 -14.33
N LYS A 240 22.78 2.04 -14.57
CA LYS A 240 22.92 1.41 -15.88
C LYS A 240 21.59 1.45 -16.67
N PRO A 241 21.60 1.17 -17.99
CA PRO A 241 20.37 1.13 -18.79
C PRO A 241 19.30 0.14 -18.29
N ASP A 242 19.70 -0.94 -17.60
CA ASP A 242 18.85 -1.94 -16.95
C ASP A 242 18.70 -1.68 -15.44
N GLY A 243 18.76 -0.41 -15.03
CA GLY A 243 18.89 0.03 -13.64
C GLY A 243 17.61 0.01 -12.79
N ILE A 244 16.51 -0.54 -13.31
CA ILE A 244 15.22 -0.71 -12.61
C ILE A 244 14.85 -2.20 -12.71
N PRO A 245 14.33 -2.84 -11.65
CA PRO A 245 14.09 -4.29 -11.62
C PRO A 245 13.07 -4.81 -12.65
N GLY A 246 12.16 -3.94 -13.11
CA GLY A 246 11.06 -4.27 -14.01
C GLY A 246 10.59 -3.04 -14.77
N ASN A 247 9.31 -3.01 -15.12
CA ASN A 247 8.68 -1.81 -15.63
C ASN A 247 8.74 -0.70 -14.55
N ASP A 248 8.94 0.55 -14.98
CA ASP A 248 8.90 1.68 -14.04
C ASP A 248 7.46 2.09 -13.70
N ASP A 249 6.48 1.60 -14.47
CA ASP A 249 5.03 1.80 -14.31
C ASP A 249 4.66 3.22 -13.95
N THR A 250 4.94 4.12 -14.90
CA THR A 250 4.68 5.56 -14.79
C THR A 250 5.39 6.25 -13.62
N GLY A 251 6.50 5.66 -13.15
CA GLY A 251 7.33 6.20 -12.07
C GLY A 251 7.07 5.57 -10.70
N THR A 252 6.33 4.45 -10.63
CA THR A 252 6.05 3.72 -9.39
C THR A 252 7.33 3.16 -8.77
N MET A 253 8.14 2.42 -9.53
CA MET A 253 9.41 1.86 -9.04
C MET A 253 10.42 2.96 -8.71
N SER A 254 10.54 3.97 -9.56
CA SER A 254 11.37 5.15 -9.29
C SER A 254 10.95 5.89 -8.02
N SER A 255 9.63 6.06 -7.78
CA SER A 255 9.12 6.69 -6.57
C SER A 255 9.45 5.87 -5.33
N TRP A 256 9.29 4.54 -5.39
CA TRP A 256 9.69 3.66 -4.30
C TRP A 256 11.16 3.83 -3.94
N ALA A 257 12.04 3.83 -4.96
CA ALA A 257 13.47 4.03 -4.73
C ALA A 257 13.76 5.37 -4.07
N ILE A 258 13.19 6.47 -4.60
CA ILE A 258 13.41 7.82 -4.06
C ILE A 258 12.92 7.93 -2.62
N PHE A 259 11.70 7.48 -2.31
CA PHE A 259 11.15 7.52 -0.94
C PHE A 259 12.06 6.76 0.05
N ASN A 260 12.48 5.55 -0.30
CA ASN A 260 13.39 4.79 0.56
C ASN A 260 14.77 5.47 0.70
N MET A 261 15.32 6.03 -0.38
CA MET A 261 16.60 6.75 -0.34
C MET A 261 16.55 8.03 0.51
N ILE A 262 15.42 8.73 0.58
CA ILE A 262 15.26 9.91 1.46
C ILE A 262 14.90 9.52 2.90
N GLY A 263 14.52 8.27 3.16
CA GLY A 263 14.40 7.68 4.49
C GLY A 263 12.98 7.45 5.01
N PHE A 264 11.96 7.46 4.15
CA PHE A 264 10.59 7.10 4.57
C PHE A 264 9.71 6.71 3.38
N TYR A 265 8.66 5.93 3.61
CA TYR A 265 7.78 5.42 2.54
C TYR A 265 6.29 5.43 2.96
N PRO A 266 5.35 5.82 2.08
CA PRO A 266 3.91 5.77 2.35
C PRO A 266 3.36 4.35 2.10
N ASP A 267 3.51 3.46 3.08
CA ASP A 267 3.15 2.04 2.93
C ASP A 267 1.63 1.74 2.93
N CYS A 268 0.78 2.70 3.33
CA CYS A 268 -0.67 2.56 3.30
C CYS A 268 -1.34 3.73 2.55
N PRO A 269 -1.83 3.52 1.31
CA PRO A 269 -2.58 4.54 0.58
C PRO A 269 -3.83 5.03 1.35
N GLY A 270 -4.12 6.33 1.29
CA GLY A 270 -5.25 6.95 2.00
C GLY A 270 -5.01 7.21 3.50
N LEU A 271 -3.87 6.79 4.04
CA LEU A 271 -3.41 7.15 5.38
C LEU A 271 -2.24 8.15 5.26
N PRO A 272 -2.34 9.37 5.81
CA PRO A 272 -1.31 10.39 5.68
C PRO A 272 -0.15 10.14 6.66
N GLU A 273 0.49 8.97 6.56
CA GLU A 273 1.62 8.53 7.38
C GLU A 273 2.70 7.87 6.51
N TYR A 274 3.92 7.85 7.03
CA TYR A 274 5.08 7.26 6.36
C TYR A 274 5.87 6.40 7.34
N THR A 275 6.25 5.19 6.93
CA THR A 275 7.22 4.36 7.65
C THR A 275 8.63 4.87 7.42
N LEU A 276 9.37 5.14 8.50
CA LEU A 276 10.78 5.53 8.47
C LEU A 276 11.67 4.33 8.13
N THR A 277 12.68 4.60 7.30
CA THR A 277 13.80 3.69 7.01
C THR A 277 15.11 4.48 6.97
N THR A 278 16.23 3.81 6.69
CA THR A 278 17.55 4.43 6.64
C THR A 278 17.71 5.30 5.39
N PRO A 279 17.89 6.62 5.52
CA PRO A 279 18.19 7.45 4.37
C PRO A 279 19.56 7.10 3.80
N VAL A 280 19.71 7.17 2.49
CA VAL A 280 20.99 6.93 1.78
C VAL A 280 21.84 8.19 1.81
N PHE A 281 21.24 9.35 1.56
CA PHE A 281 21.94 10.63 1.47
C PHE A 281 22.36 11.21 2.84
N ASN A 282 23.43 12.00 2.85
CA ASN A 282 23.85 12.77 4.03
C ASN A 282 22.88 13.91 4.36
N LYS A 283 22.31 14.52 3.31
CA LYS A 283 21.35 15.61 3.42
C LYS A 283 20.38 15.61 2.25
N VAL A 284 19.10 15.78 2.54
CA VAL A 284 18.03 16.04 1.58
C VAL A 284 17.31 17.32 2.01
N THR A 285 16.93 18.15 1.05
CA THR A 285 16.11 19.34 1.32
C THR A 285 14.92 19.31 0.37
N ILE A 286 13.73 19.11 0.93
CA ILE A 286 12.46 19.10 0.21
C ILE A 286 11.88 20.50 0.31
N ARG A 287 11.72 21.17 -0.83
CA ARG A 287 11.03 22.47 -0.89
C ARG A 287 9.53 22.22 -0.87
N LEU A 288 8.85 22.85 0.08
CA LEU A 288 7.40 22.75 0.24
C LEU A 288 6.73 23.88 -0.54
N ASP A 289 5.57 23.58 -1.13
CA ASP A 289 4.79 24.57 -1.86
C ASP A 289 4.12 25.54 -0.86
N PRO A 290 4.43 26.85 -0.90
CA PRO A 290 3.86 27.85 0.01
C PRO A 290 2.35 28.06 -0.19
N LYS A 291 1.76 27.57 -1.29
CA LYS A 291 0.29 27.52 -1.45
C LYS A 291 -0.35 26.63 -0.40
N TRP A 292 0.33 25.56 0.01
CA TRP A 292 -0.23 24.47 0.79
C TRP A 292 0.34 24.38 2.20
N TYR A 293 1.61 24.73 2.37
CA TYR A 293 2.32 24.56 3.62
C TYR A 293 2.87 25.88 4.13
N LYS A 294 2.85 26.04 5.46
CA LYS A 294 3.38 27.23 6.14
C LYS A 294 4.92 27.28 6.08
N GLU A 295 5.54 26.11 6.19
CA GLU A 295 6.98 25.95 6.17
C GLU A 295 7.46 25.88 4.72
N ASN A 296 8.62 26.48 4.42
CA ASN A 296 9.15 26.54 3.05
C ASN A 296 9.96 25.30 2.66
N GLU A 297 10.51 24.60 3.65
CA GLU A 297 11.35 23.43 3.41
C GLU A 297 11.34 22.47 4.60
N LEU A 298 11.57 21.20 4.29
CA LEU A 298 11.95 20.16 5.23
C LEU A 298 13.39 19.73 4.90
N VAL A 299 14.26 19.78 5.91
CA VAL A 299 15.63 19.29 5.81
C VAL A 299 15.74 17.95 6.52
N ILE A 300 16.25 16.94 5.82
CA ILE A 300 16.54 15.61 6.36
C ILE A 300 18.06 15.45 6.37
N GLU A 301 18.65 15.19 7.53
CA GLU A 301 20.10 14.99 7.66
C GLU A 301 20.40 13.65 8.33
N THR A 302 21.45 12.98 7.85
CA THR A 302 21.97 11.77 8.46
C THR A 302 23.34 12.02 9.08
N ASN A 303 23.55 11.43 10.25
CA ASN A 303 24.83 11.40 10.93
C ASN A 303 25.24 9.94 11.11
N ARG A 304 26.30 9.54 10.41
CA ARG A 304 26.83 8.17 10.45
C ARG A 304 28.03 8.14 11.39
N THR A 305 27.97 7.30 12.42
CA THR A 305 29.09 7.13 13.36
C THR A 305 30.30 6.47 12.71
N GLN A 306 30.08 5.71 11.62
CA GLN A 306 31.11 4.99 10.87
C GLN A 306 30.66 4.78 9.41
N PRO A 307 31.61 4.58 8.46
CA PRO A 307 31.27 4.16 7.10
C PRO A 307 30.42 2.87 7.11
N GLY A 308 29.33 2.86 6.36
CA GLY A 308 28.41 1.72 6.29
C GLY A 308 27.42 1.58 7.47
N ALA A 309 27.37 2.54 8.39
CA ALA A 309 26.34 2.58 9.44
C ALA A 309 24.95 2.56 8.81
N LEU A 310 24.19 1.50 9.08
CA LEU A 310 22.90 1.22 8.45
C LEU A 310 21.75 1.44 9.42
N TYR A 311 21.91 1.09 10.69
CA TYR A 311 20.76 1.01 11.58
C TYR A 311 20.48 2.34 12.26
N ILE A 312 19.21 2.72 12.36
CA ILE A 312 18.76 3.91 13.08
C ILE A 312 19.02 3.70 14.58
N ASP A 313 19.84 4.58 15.16
CA ASP A 313 20.04 4.66 16.61
C ASP A 313 18.97 5.55 17.25
N LYS A 314 18.77 6.74 16.67
CA LYS A 314 17.73 7.68 17.09
C LYS A 314 17.34 8.62 15.94
N VAL A 315 16.09 9.09 16.01
CA VAL A 315 15.56 10.12 15.13
C VAL A 315 15.23 11.36 15.98
N LEU A 316 15.51 12.54 15.44
CA LEU A 316 15.19 13.82 16.06
C LEU A 316 14.32 14.64 15.10
N LEU A 317 13.16 15.12 15.57
CA LEU A 317 12.31 16.06 14.87
C LEU A 317 12.43 17.44 15.55
N ASN A 318 12.94 18.43 14.83
CA ASN A 318 13.23 19.77 15.35
C ASN A 318 14.06 19.73 16.66
N GLY A 319 15.05 18.84 16.72
CA GLY A 319 15.93 18.64 17.88
C GLY A 319 15.34 17.81 19.03
N LYS A 320 14.05 17.44 18.97
CA LYS A 320 13.39 16.61 19.98
C LYS A 320 13.41 15.14 19.58
N LYS A 321 13.63 14.25 20.55
CA LYS A 321 13.65 12.80 20.29
C LYS A 321 12.31 12.32 19.73
N PHE A 322 12.37 11.69 18.56
CA PHE A 322 11.25 11.03 17.91
C PHE A 322 11.37 9.52 18.13
N ASN A 323 10.49 8.95 18.96
CA ASN A 323 10.57 7.56 19.42
C ASN A 323 9.65 6.60 18.63
N LYS A 324 9.27 6.98 17.40
CA LYS A 324 8.40 6.19 16.53
C LYS A 324 9.11 5.93 15.20
N TYR A 325 8.67 4.89 14.49
CA TYR A 325 9.07 4.60 13.11
C TYR A 325 7.97 4.92 12.10
N HIS A 326 6.88 5.55 12.53
CA HIS A 326 5.88 6.12 11.65
C HIS A 326 5.80 7.61 11.94
N ILE A 327 5.90 8.43 10.90
CA ILE A 327 5.76 9.87 10.95
C ILE A 327 4.51 10.27 10.16
N THR A 328 3.66 11.09 10.76
CA THR A 328 2.48 11.62 10.05
C THR A 328 2.90 12.69 9.04
N HIS A 329 2.08 12.90 8.02
CA HIS A 329 2.28 13.98 7.06
C HIS A 329 2.35 15.35 7.74
N ASP A 330 1.47 15.61 8.72
CA ASP A 330 1.49 16.86 9.51
C ASP A 330 2.79 17.03 10.31
N GLU A 331 3.27 15.98 10.98
CA GLU A 331 4.58 16.02 11.68
C GLU A 331 5.73 16.29 10.70
N LEU A 332 5.63 15.79 9.47
CA LEU A 332 6.65 15.92 8.43
C LEU A 332 6.67 17.33 7.83
N VAL A 333 5.52 17.87 7.39
CA VAL A 333 5.45 19.18 6.71
C VAL A 333 5.53 20.38 7.66
N HIS A 334 5.20 20.20 8.94
CA HIS A 334 5.49 21.19 9.99
C HIS A 334 6.85 20.94 10.67
N GLY A 335 7.49 19.82 10.36
CA GLY A 335 8.87 19.52 10.68
C GLY A 335 9.80 20.33 9.79
N LYS A 336 10.68 21.16 10.38
CA LYS A 336 11.70 21.89 9.61
C LYS A 336 12.95 21.04 9.43
N TYR A 337 13.24 20.19 10.40
CA TYR A 337 14.48 19.46 10.48
C TYR A 337 14.28 18.07 11.07
N LEU A 338 14.55 17.03 10.27
CA LEU A 338 14.51 15.62 10.65
C LEU A 338 15.94 15.06 10.60
N LYS A 339 16.48 14.66 11.76
CA LYS A 339 17.84 14.11 11.85
C LYS A 339 17.82 12.64 12.22
N PHE A 340 18.55 11.83 11.46
CA PHE A 340 18.81 10.43 11.74
C PHE A 340 20.25 10.27 12.24
N ASP A 341 20.42 9.73 13.44
CA ASP A 341 21.73 9.25 13.89
C ASP A 341 21.77 7.73 13.66
N LEU A 342 22.77 7.27 12.90
CA LEU A 342 22.90 5.91 12.40
C LEU A 342 24.12 5.21 13.02
N LYS A 343 24.01 3.91 13.28
CA LYS A 343 25.05 3.07 13.89
C LYS A 343 25.39 1.82 13.10
#